data_AF-A0A4P6XSY0-F1
#
_entry.id   AF-A0A4P6XSY0-F1
#
_cell.length_a   1.000
_cell.length_b   1.000
_cell.length_c   1.000
_cell.angle_alpha   90.00
_cell.angle_beta   90.00
_cell.angle_gamma   90.00
#
_symmetry.space_group_name_H-M   'P 1'
#
loop_
_entity.id
_entity.type
_entity.pdbx_description
1 polymer ?
#
loop_
_entity_poly.entity_id
_entity_poly.type
_entity_poly.pdbx_seq_one_letter_code
_entity_poly.pdbx_strand_id
1 'polypeptide(L)'
;MHFVHCGSPDGLILALKGMLDTTDPILGHCVLNTIIIENLSAYYWDLKCHPRQEAVKWYLELLQLCHVLKERYMCNVVVTMWDKNFERGFNSRAVSNLEPRKLDDLTYTPMEFFQNADYVLAARAGGNLQYTAGQWREL
;
A
#
# COMPACT_ATOMS: atom_id res chain seq x y z
N MET A 1 -5.16 -20.20 2.08
CA MET A 1 -5.19 -18.72 1.93
C MET A 1 -6.23 -18.20 2.90
N HIS A 2 -5.83 -17.34 3.84
CA HIS A 2 -6.72 -16.76 4.85
C HIS A 2 -7.05 -15.33 4.44
N PHE A 3 -8.32 -14.93 4.53
CA PHE A 3 -8.80 -13.62 4.11
C PHE A 3 -9.38 -12.88 5.32
N VAL A 4 -8.95 -11.64 5.49
CA VAL A 4 -9.47 -10.73 6.52
C VAL A 4 -9.99 -9.49 5.82
N HIS A 5 -11.29 -9.22 5.95
CA HIS A 5 -11.88 -8.01 5.41
C HIS A 5 -11.66 -6.85 6.38
N CYS A 6 -10.94 -5.82 5.94
CA CYS A 6 -10.67 -4.62 6.71
C CYS A 6 -11.50 -3.46 6.12
N GLY A 7 -12.67 -3.19 6.69
CA GLY A 7 -13.61 -2.18 6.15
C GLY A 7 -13.22 -0.73 6.42
N SER A 8 -12.15 -0.46 7.18
CA SER A 8 -11.69 0.88 7.52
C SER A 8 -10.17 0.93 7.67
N PRO A 9 -9.57 2.14 7.62
CA PRO A 9 -8.13 2.32 7.83
C PRO A 9 -7.66 1.76 9.18
N ASP A 10 -8.41 2.03 10.25
CA ASP A 10 -8.10 1.53 11.60
C ASP A 10 -8.27 0.02 11.70
N GLY A 11 -9.28 -0.54 11.03
CA GLY A 11 -9.52 -1.97 10.98
C GLY A 11 -8.33 -2.75 10.39
N LEU A 12 -7.68 -2.19 9.36
CA LEU A 12 -6.45 -2.76 8.80
C LEU A 12 -5.31 -2.75 9.83
N ILE A 13 -5.07 -1.62 10.49
CA ILE A 13 -4.02 -1.48 11.50
C ILE A 13 -4.24 -2.47 12.66
N LEU A 14 -5.49 -2.58 13.14
CA LEU A 14 -5.88 -3.52 14.18
C LEU A 14 -5.64 -4.96 13.76
N ALA A 15 -6.00 -5.35 12.53
CA ALA A 15 -5.76 -6.69 12.02
C ALA A 15 -4.26 -7.04 11.98
N LEU A 16 -3.43 -6.13 11.47
CA LEU A 16 -1.98 -6.33 11.37
C LEU A 16 -1.31 -6.40 12.75
N LYS A 17 -1.73 -5.56 13.71
CA LYS A 17 -1.26 -5.65 15.10
C LYS A 17 -1.70 -6.96 15.75
N GLY A 18 -2.94 -7.37 15.53
CA GLY A 18 -3.47 -8.64 16.02
C GLY A 18 -2.62 -9.83 15.60
N MET A 19 -2.08 -9.83 14.36
CA MET A 19 -1.14 -10.87 13.89
C MET A 19 0.10 -10.98 14.78
N LEU A 20 0.68 -9.86 15.20
CA LEU A 20 1.88 -9.82 16.06
C LEU A 20 1.62 -10.41 17.45
N ASP A 21 0.40 -10.20 17.96
CA ASP A 21 -0.03 -10.67 19.27
C ASP A 21 -0.57 -12.11 19.22
N THR A 22 -0.83 -12.68 18.03
CA THR A 22 -1.42 -14.01 17.95
C THR A 22 -0.38 -15.10 18.18
N THR A 23 -0.63 -15.90 19.21
CA THR A 23 -0.14 -17.29 19.33
C THR A 23 -1.05 -18.25 18.53
N ASP A 24 -1.53 -17.84 17.35
CA ASP A 24 -2.48 -18.63 16.57
C ASP A 24 -1.85 -20.01 16.27
N PRO A 25 -2.40 -21.10 16.83
CA PRO A 25 -1.83 -22.44 16.64
C PRO A 25 -1.81 -22.85 15.16
N ILE A 26 -2.71 -22.32 14.34
CA ILE A 26 -2.81 -22.62 12.92
C ILE A 26 -1.66 -21.94 12.15
N LEU A 27 -1.32 -20.69 12.49
CA LEU A 27 -0.07 -20.05 12.04
C LEU A 27 1.16 -20.73 12.66
N GLY A 28 1.06 -21.27 13.87
CA GLY A 28 2.13 -22.01 14.53
C GLY A 28 2.57 -23.28 13.79
N HIS A 29 1.69 -23.86 12.96
CA HIS A 29 1.98 -25.03 12.13
C HIS A 29 2.25 -24.70 10.64
N CYS A 30 1.97 -23.47 10.20
CA CYS A 30 2.12 -23.05 8.81
C CYS A 30 3.16 -21.94 8.69
N VAL A 31 4.12 -22.07 7.76
CA VAL A 31 5.06 -20.98 7.49
C VAL A 31 4.33 -19.87 6.70
N LEU A 32 4.13 -18.72 7.33
CA LEU A 32 3.59 -17.54 6.65
C LEU A 32 4.57 -17.07 5.58
N ASN A 33 4.23 -17.28 4.30
CA ASN A 33 5.12 -16.93 3.19
C ASN A 33 4.90 -15.51 2.67
N THR A 34 3.65 -15.06 2.58
CA THR A 34 3.30 -13.76 1.99
C THR A 34 2.07 -13.16 2.66
N ILE A 35 2.11 -11.86 2.92
CA ILE A 35 0.99 -11.01 3.31
C ILE A 35 0.65 -10.11 2.13
N ILE A 36 -0.63 -10.05 1.77
CA ILE A 36 -1.13 -9.18 0.70
C ILE A 36 -2.12 -8.20 1.32
N ILE A 37 -1.81 -6.91 1.22
CA ILE A 37 -2.72 -5.81 1.55
C ILE A 37 -3.30 -5.33 0.22
N GLU A 38 -4.51 -5.78 -0.07
CA GLU A 38 -5.16 -5.49 -1.34
C GLU A 38 -5.87 -4.14 -1.29
N ASN A 39 -5.64 -3.32 -2.32
CA ASN A 39 -6.38 -2.09 -2.62
C ASN A 39 -6.36 -1.04 -1.50
N LEU A 40 -5.18 -0.51 -1.20
CA LEU A 40 -5.01 0.60 -0.24
C LEU A 40 -5.80 1.85 -0.62
N SER A 41 -6.02 2.09 -1.92
CA SER A 41 -6.82 3.21 -2.45
C SER A 41 -8.27 3.19 -2.00
N ALA A 42 -8.79 2.05 -1.51
CA ALA A 42 -10.13 1.99 -0.91
C ALA A 42 -10.29 2.95 0.27
N TYR A 43 -9.21 3.22 1.00
CA TYR A 43 -9.20 4.10 2.18
C TYR A 43 -8.92 5.57 1.83
N TYR A 44 -8.69 5.90 0.56
CA TYR A 44 -8.25 7.24 0.15
C TYR A 44 -9.20 8.33 0.65
N TRP A 45 -10.51 8.18 0.43
CA TRP A 45 -11.50 9.20 0.78
C TRP A 45 -11.70 9.35 2.28
N ASP A 46 -11.59 8.26 3.03
CA ASP A 46 -11.62 8.31 4.50
C ASP A 46 -10.43 9.12 5.01
N LEU A 47 -9.22 8.76 4.58
CA LEU A 47 -7.98 9.45 4.96
C LEU A 47 -7.94 10.90 4.46
N LYS A 48 -8.62 11.20 3.34
CA LYS A 48 -8.71 12.56 2.78
C LYS A 48 -9.55 13.50 3.65
N CYS A 49 -10.49 12.97 4.44
CA CYS A 49 -11.29 13.74 5.38
C CYS A 49 -10.49 14.19 6.62
N HIS A 50 -9.32 13.60 6.87
CA HIS A 50 -8.44 13.97 7.97
C HIS A 50 -7.44 15.06 7.58
N PRO A 51 -6.90 15.82 8.56
CA PRO A 51 -5.73 16.65 8.35
C PRO A 51 -4.59 15.85 7.69
N ARG A 52 -3.91 16.45 6.71
CA ARG A 52 -2.85 15.77 5.93
C ARG A 52 -1.80 15.10 6.82
N GLN A 53 -1.43 15.72 7.93
CA GLN A 53 -0.43 15.18 8.86
C GLN A 53 -0.90 13.87 9.52
N GLU A 54 -2.19 13.75 9.85
CA GLU A 54 -2.76 12.53 10.41
C GLU A 54 -2.80 11.41 9.37
N ALA A 55 -3.22 11.73 8.15
CA ALA A 55 -3.21 10.76 7.05
C ALA A 55 -1.78 10.23 6.79
N VAL A 56 -0.78 11.13 6.72
CA VAL A 56 0.63 10.73 6.56
C VAL A 56 1.09 9.84 7.71
N LYS A 57 0.73 10.18 8.95
CA LYS A 57 1.06 9.37 10.14
C LYS A 57 0.48 7.96 10.02
N TRP A 58 -0.74 7.81 9.54
CA TRP A 58 -1.37 6.50 9.32
C TRP A 58 -0.59 5.66 8.29
N TYR A 59 -0.20 6.25 7.15
CA TYR A 59 0.62 5.55 6.15
C TYR A 59 1.97 5.12 6.72
N LEU A 60 2.62 5.97 7.52
CA LEU A 60 3.88 5.63 8.19
C LEU A 60 3.73 4.50 9.21
N GLU A 61 2.62 4.48 9.96
CA GLU A 61 2.32 3.38 10.88
C GLU A 61 2.10 2.07 10.13
N LEU A 62 1.36 2.10 9.01
CA LEU A 62 1.18 0.94 8.15
C LEU A 62 2.51 0.41 7.60
N LEU A 63 3.37 1.30 7.09
CA LEU A 63 4.69 0.93 6.59
C LEU A 63 5.54 0.26 7.69
N GLN A 64 5.53 0.82 8.90
CA GLN A 64 6.24 0.25 10.03
C GLN A 64 5.74 -1.14 10.39
N LEU A 65 4.42 -1.35 10.40
CA LEU A 65 3.83 -2.68 10.66
C LEU A 65 4.21 -3.68 9.58
N CYS A 66 4.19 -3.28 8.30
CA CYS A 66 4.64 -4.13 7.19
C CYS A 66 6.09 -4.59 7.40
N HIS A 67 6.98 -3.68 7.83
CA HIS A 67 8.37 -4.01 8.12
C HIS A 67 8.49 -5.01 9.29
N VAL A 68 7.81 -4.74 10.40
CA VAL A 68 7.83 -5.62 11.58
C VAL A 68 7.31 -7.02 11.23
N LEU A 69 6.24 -7.12 10.45
CA LEU A 69 5.69 -8.40 10.00
C LEU A 69 6.64 -9.14 9.05
N LYS A 70 7.25 -8.44 8.09
CA LYS A 70 8.28 -8.99 7.19
C LYS A 70 9.43 -9.60 7.98
N GLU A 71 9.96 -8.88 8.97
CA GLU A 71 11.06 -9.36 9.82
C GLU A 71 10.65 -10.50 10.75
N ARG A 72 9.48 -10.39 11.38
CA ARG A 72 9.00 -11.37 12.37
C ARG A 72 8.75 -12.73 11.76
N TYR A 73 8.15 -12.75 10.57
CA TYR A 73 7.71 -13.97 9.89
C TYR A 73 8.61 -14.38 8.72
N MET A 74 9.61 -13.56 8.36
CA MET A 74 10.46 -13.75 7.18
C MET A 74 9.62 -13.95 5.90
N CYS A 75 8.56 -13.15 5.76
CA CYS A 75 7.56 -13.26 4.71
C CYS A 75 7.63 -12.09 3.72
N ASN A 76 7.07 -12.26 2.53
CA ASN A 76 6.87 -11.15 1.60
C ASN A 76 5.68 -10.29 2.04
N VAL A 77 5.76 -8.98 1.82
CA VAL A 77 4.61 -8.08 1.99
C VAL A 77 4.35 -7.39 0.66
N VAL A 78 3.16 -7.59 0.12
CA VAL A 78 2.72 -6.97 -1.13
C VAL A 78 1.56 -6.04 -0.82
N VAL A 79 1.70 -4.77 -1.21
CA VAL A 79 0.63 -3.78 -1.08
C VAL A 79 0.19 -3.39 -2.49
N THR A 80 -1.11 -3.48 -2.77
CA THR A 80 -1.68 -3.04 -4.05
C THR A 80 -2.52 -1.79 -3.84
N MET A 81 -2.54 -0.92 -4.85
CA MET A 81 -3.33 0.30 -4.85
C MET A 81 -3.65 0.68 -6.29
N TRP A 82 -4.70 1.47 -6.48
CA TRP A 82 -5.01 2.05 -7.77
C TRP A 82 -4.27 3.37 -7.97
N ASP A 83 -4.24 3.84 -9.21
CA ASP A 83 -3.66 5.13 -9.53
C ASP A 83 -4.60 6.29 -9.19
N LYS A 84 -4.10 7.52 -9.38
CA LYS A 84 -4.90 8.74 -9.22
C LYS A 84 -6.15 8.76 -10.10
N ASN A 85 -6.18 8.07 -11.25
CA ASN A 85 -7.38 8.03 -12.12
C ASN A 85 -8.53 7.32 -11.44
N PHE A 86 -8.26 6.31 -10.62
CA PHE A 86 -9.27 5.69 -9.77
C PHE A 86 -9.64 6.60 -8.58
N GLU A 87 -8.65 7.07 -7.82
CA GLU A 87 -8.87 7.75 -6.53
C GLU A 87 -9.68 9.05 -6.63
N ARG A 88 -9.58 9.75 -7.76
CA ARG A 88 -10.28 11.02 -8.02
C ARG A 88 -11.80 10.90 -8.24
N GLY A 89 -12.31 9.69 -8.45
CA GLY A 89 -13.73 9.41 -8.70
C GLY A 89 -14.27 9.89 -10.06
N PHE A 90 -15.59 9.81 -10.21
CA PHE A 90 -16.31 9.82 -11.49
C PHE A 90 -16.34 11.17 -12.25
N ASN A 91 -16.15 12.31 -11.59
CA ASN A 91 -16.38 13.65 -12.18
C ASN A 91 -15.12 14.50 -12.41
N SER A 92 -13.94 13.91 -12.31
CA SER A 92 -12.67 14.62 -12.46
C SER A 92 -12.04 14.30 -13.81
N ARG A 93 -11.52 15.34 -14.49
CA ARG A 93 -10.84 15.16 -15.79
C ARG A 93 -9.70 14.16 -15.65
N ALA A 94 -9.59 13.20 -16.56
CA ALA A 94 -8.51 12.22 -16.59
C ALA A 94 -7.13 12.93 -16.63
N VAL A 95 -6.14 12.36 -15.93
CA VAL A 95 -4.77 12.87 -15.93
C VAL A 95 -4.11 11.99 -16.95
N SER A 96 -4.02 12.52 -18.16
CA SER A 96 -3.37 11.88 -19.28
C SER A 96 -1.86 12.13 -19.22
N ASN A 97 -1.24 11.90 -18.06
CA ASN A 97 0.22 11.96 -17.99
C ASN A 97 0.75 10.66 -18.60
N LEU A 98 1.03 10.71 -19.91
CA LEU A 98 1.50 9.56 -20.68
C LEU A 98 2.86 9.09 -20.14
N GLU A 99 3.70 10.04 -19.74
CA GLU A 99 5.07 9.82 -19.25
C GLU A 99 5.24 10.30 -17.80
N PRO A 100 4.77 9.53 -16.80
CA PRO A 100 4.99 9.87 -15.40
C PRO A 100 6.49 9.86 -15.11
N ARG A 101 7.00 10.90 -14.44
CA ARG A 101 8.41 11.01 -14.08
C ARG A 101 8.61 10.88 -12.58
N LYS A 102 7.71 11.46 -11.79
CA LYS A 102 7.76 11.45 -10.32
C LYS A 102 6.72 10.50 -9.75
N LEU A 103 6.94 10.06 -8.52
CA LEU A 103 6.03 9.15 -7.82
C LEU A 103 4.60 9.72 -7.74
N ASP A 104 4.50 11.01 -7.41
CA ASP A 104 3.24 11.74 -7.32
C ASP A 104 2.59 12.02 -8.68
N ASP A 105 3.15 11.60 -9.81
CA ASP A 105 2.41 11.60 -11.08
C ASP A 105 1.32 10.51 -11.10
N LEU A 106 1.50 9.42 -10.34
CA LEU A 106 0.63 8.24 -10.40
C LEU A 106 -0.21 7.96 -9.15
N THR A 107 0.19 8.42 -7.96
CA THR A 107 -0.51 8.10 -6.70
C THR A 107 -0.71 9.32 -5.80
N TYR A 108 -1.84 9.41 -5.08
CA TYR A 108 -2.01 10.39 -4.01
C TYR A 108 -1.41 9.94 -2.67
N THR A 109 -0.97 8.69 -2.56
CA THR A 109 -0.28 8.16 -1.37
C THR A 109 0.99 8.98 -1.10
N PRO A 110 1.27 9.38 0.15
CA PRO A 110 2.46 10.13 0.51
C PRO A 110 3.74 9.38 0.12
N MET A 111 4.75 10.10 -0.38
CA MET A 111 6.01 9.50 -0.84
C MET A 111 6.75 8.76 0.28
N GLU A 112 6.54 9.19 1.52
CA GLU A 112 7.12 8.62 2.72
C GLU A 112 6.73 7.14 2.90
N PHE A 113 5.54 6.74 2.43
CA PHE A 113 5.10 5.35 2.45
C PHE A 113 5.99 4.42 1.60
N PHE A 114 6.65 4.96 0.57
CA PHE A 114 7.42 4.17 -0.39
C PHE A 114 8.91 4.08 -0.05
N GLN A 115 9.38 4.81 0.97
CA GLN A 115 10.81 4.97 1.25
C GLN A 115 11.55 3.65 1.58
N ASN A 116 10.82 2.63 2.04
CA ASN A 116 11.38 1.32 2.42
C ASN A 116 10.83 0.15 1.59
N ALA A 117 10.19 0.43 0.45
CA ALA A 117 9.75 -0.63 -0.45
C ALA A 117 10.96 -1.16 -1.23
N ASP A 118 11.14 -2.49 -1.28
CA ASP A 118 12.16 -3.12 -2.12
C ASP A 118 11.91 -2.81 -3.61
N TYR A 119 10.63 -2.80 -4.00
CA TYR A 119 10.15 -2.52 -5.34
C TYR A 119 8.86 -1.70 -5.30
N VAL A 120 8.74 -0.76 -6.22
CA VAL A 120 7.51 0.02 -6.46
C VAL A 120 7.21 -0.07 -7.94
N LEU A 121 6.08 -0.69 -8.27
CA LEU A 121 5.70 -1.06 -9.63
C LEU A 121 4.37 -0.42 -10.01
N ALA A 122 4.22 -0.04 -11.28
CA ALA A 122 2.95 0.42 -11.84
C ALA A 122 2.64 -0.35 -13.12
N ALA A 123 1.54 -1.10 -13.12
CA ALA A 123 1.00 -1.75 -14.30
C ALA A 123 0.07 -0.78 -15.03
N ARG A 124 0.36 -0.46 -16.30
CA ARG A 124 -0.42 0.49 -17.11
C ARG A 124 -0.65 -0.06 -18.51
N ALA A 125 -1.68 0.46 -19.19
CA ALA A 125 -1.96 0.10 -20.58
C ALA A 125 -0.80 0.41 -21.54
N GLY A 126 -0.02 1.45 -21.25
CA GLY A 126 1.16 1.85 -22.04
C GLY A 126 2.45 1.11 -21.69
N GLY A 127 2.41 0.11 -20.79
CA GLY A 127 3.59 -0.62 -20.31
C GLY A 127 3.73 -0.59 -18.79
N ASN A 128 4.59 -1.47 -18.27
CA ASN A 128 4.87 -1.56 -16.85
C ASN A 128 6.04 -0.63 -16.49
N LEU A 129 5.94 0.01 -15.34
CA LEU A 129 6.97 0.91 -14.82
C LEU A 129 7.48 0.43 -13.47
N GLN A 130 8.74 0.73 -13.18
CA GLN A 130 9.35 0.61 -11.86
C GLN A 130 9.87 1.96 -11.40
N TYR A 131 9.57 2.35 -10.15
CA TYR A 131 10.13 3.55 -9.55
C TYR A 131 11.49 3.23 -8.94
N THR A 132 12.55 3.86 -9.48
CA THR A 132 13.94 3.68 -9.02
C THR A 132 14.67 5.01 -9.05
N ALA A 133 15.54 5.25 -8.06
CA ALA A 133 16.37 6.46 -7.98
C ALA A 133 15.57 7.78 -8.18
N GLY A 134 14.37 7.85 -7.58
CA GLY A 134 13.55 9.06 -7.60
C GLY A 134 12.70 9.27 -8.86
N GLN A 135 12.64 8.30 -9.78
CA GLN A 135 11.88 8.43 -11.02
C GLN A 135 11.29 7.10 -11.52
N TRP A 136 10.23 7.19 -12.33
CA TRP A 136 9.69 6.03 -13.04
C TRP A 136 10.58 5.64 -14.24
N ARG A 137 10.70 4.34 -14.47
CA ARG A 137 11.41 3.75 -15.61
C ARG A 137 10.59 2.60 -16.18
N GLU A 138 10.66 2.39 -17.49
CA GLU A 138 10.08 1.20 -18.12
C GLU A 138 10.82 -0.06 -17.68
N LEU A 139 10.06 -1.14 -17.51
CA LEU A 139 10.55 -2.48 -17.21
C LEU A 139 10.85 -3.28 -18.48
#